data_AF-A0A7J7YFM8-F1
#
_entry.id   AF-A0A7J7YFM8-F1
#
_cell.length_a   1.000
_cell.length_b   1.000
_cell.length_c   1.000
_cell.angle_alpha   90.00
_cell.angle_beta   90.00
_cell.angle_gamma   90.00
#
_symmetry.space_group_name_H-M   'P 1'
#
loop_
_entity.id
_entity.type
_entity.pdbx_description
1 polymer ?
#
loop_
_entity_poly.entity_id
_entity_poly.type
_entity_poly.pdbx_seq_one_letter_code
_entity_poly.pdbx_strand_id
1 'polypeptide(L)'
;MTMCSIKIECVLPENCRCGESPVWEEATNSLLFVDIPSKKVCRWDSLSKQVHRVTVDAPVSSVALRQLGGYVATVGTKFCALDWEDQSAIVLATIDQDKKNNRFNDGKVDPAGRYFAGTMAEETAPGVLERHQGSLYCLFPDHHVEKYFDQVDISNGLDWSLDHKIFYYIDSLSYSVDAFDYDLHTGKICTYFFIIFLNTAHIFSYVYH
;
A
#
# COMPACT_ATOMS: atom_id res chain seq x y z
N MET A 1 -30.86 -17.59 16.61
CA MET A 1 -29.64 -16.85 16.22
C MET A 1 -28.65 -17.87 15.71
N THR A 2 -28.46 -17.95 14.40
CA THR A 2 -27.42 -18.79 13.79
C THR A 2 -26.08 -18.15 14.16
N MET A 3 -25.24 -18.86 14.93
CA MET A 3 -23.88 -18.40 15.15
C MET A 3 -23.15 -18.46 13.80
N CYS A 4 -22.80 -17.31 13.24
CA CYS A 4 -21.86 -17.25 12.12
C CYS A 4 -20.50 -17.78 12.62
N SER A 5 -20.15 -19.01 12.25
CA SER A 5 -18.81 -19.54 12.45
C SER A 5 -17.85 -18.98 11.39
N ILE A 6 -16.60 -18.75 11.77
CA ILE A 6 -15.55 -18.30 10.85
C ILE A 6 -15.35 -19.36 9.74
N LYS A 7 -15.32 -18.90 8.48
CA LYS A 7 -14.99 -19.73 7.30
C LYS A 7 -13.79 -19.12 6.59
N ILE A 8 -12.78 -19.94 6.31
CA ILE A 8 -11.60 -19.57 5.51
C ILE A 8 -11.65 -20.39 4.22
N GLU A 9 -11.57 -19.72 3.07
CA GLU A 9 -11.56 -20.40 1.76
C GLU A 9 -10.65 -19.67 0.78
N CYS A 10 -10.04 -20.43 -0.14
CA CYS A 10 -9.30 -19.85 -1.26
C CYS A 10 -10.30 -19.44 -2.34
N VAL A 11 -10.56 -18.13 -2.46
CA VAL A 11 -11.51 -17.59 -3.44
C VAL A 11 -10.92 -17.44 -4.84
N LEU A 12 -9.59 -17.36 -4.95
CA LEU A 12 -8.85 -17.18 -6.20
C LEU A 12 -7.44 -17.81 -6.10
N PRO A 13 -7.20 -18.99 -6.70
CA PRO A 13 -5.88 -19.64 -6.70
C PRO A 13 -4.96 -19.06 -7.79
N GLU A 14 -4.63 -17.76 -7.69
CA GLU A 14 -3.86 -17.01 -8.70
C GLU A 14 -2.36 -17.38 -8.75
N ASN A 15 -1.83 -18.02 -7.71
CA ASN A 15 -0.41 -18.35 -7.57
C ASN A 15 0.51 -17.11 -7.70
N CYS A 16 0.13 -16.00 -7.06
CA CYS A 16 0.96 -14.80 -6.99
C CYS A 16 2.32 -15.13 -6.39
N ARG A 17 3.38 -14.49 -6.90
CA ARG A 17 4.71 -14.59 -6.29
C ARG A 17 4.77 -13.84 -4.97
N CYS A 18 4.16 -12.66 -4.92
CA CYS A 18 3.93 -11.88 -3.70
C CYS A 18 2.67 -11.02 -3.91
N GLY A 19 1.52 -11.58 -3.51
CA GLY A 19 0.22 -10.90 -3.62
C GLY A 19 0.05 -9.88 -2.49
N GLU A 20 -0.23 -8.61 -2.84
CA GLU A 20 -0.22 -7.49 -1.89
C GLU A 20 -1.28 -6.43 -2.22
N SER A 21 -1.44 -5.45 -1.32
CA SER A 21 -2.30 -4.27 -1.47
C SER A 21 -3.75 -4.59 -1.89
N PRO A 22 -4.49 -5.42 -1.12
CA PRO A 22 -5.88 -5.72 -1.42
C PRO A 22 -6.76 -4.47 -1.21
N VAL A 23 -7.49 -4.06 -2.24
CA VAL A 23 -8.43 -2.93 -2.21
C VAL A 23 -9.78 -3.36 -2.77
N TRP A 24 -10.84 -3.08 -2.03
CA TRP A 24 -12.19 -3.38 -2.47
C TRP A 24 -12.80 -2.22 -3.26
N GLU A 25 -13.25 -2.50 -4.49
CA GLU A 25 -14.01 -1.58 -5.33
C GLU A 25 -15.50 -1.93 -5.27
N GLU A 26 -16.24 -1.22 -4.43
CA GLU A 26 -17.67 -1.48 -4.21
C GLU A 26 -18.51 -1.30 -5.47
N ALA A 27 -18.19 -0.31 -6.30
CA ALA A 27 -18.94 0.05 -7.51
C ALA A 27 -19.06 -1.10 -8.52
N THR A 28 -18.09 -2.02 -8.53
CA THR A 28 -18.03 -3.16 -9.45
C THR A 28 -17.99 -4.51 -8.74
N ASN A 29 -18.06 -4.53 -7.41
CA ASN A 29 -17.84 -5.72 -6.59
C ASN A 29 -16.51 -6.44 -6.92
N SER A 30 -15.43 -5.65 -7.10
CA SER A 30 -14.13 -6.18 -7.49
C SER A 30 -13.09 -6.02 -6.38
N LEU A 31 -12.17 -6.98 -6.29
CA LEU A 31 -10.95 -6.87 -5.51
C LEU A 31 -9.80 -6.48 -6.43
N LEU A 32 -9.19 -5.32 -6.16
CA LEU A 32 -7.88 -4.98 -6.69
C LEU A 32 -6.79 -5.55 -5.78
N PHE A 33 -5.67 -5.94 -6.38
CA PHE A 33 -4.45 -6.34 -5.68
C PHE A 33 -3.28 -6.28 -6.65
N VAL A 34 -2.06 -6.41 -6.14
CA VAL A 34 -0.85 -6.48 -6.95
C VAL A 34 -0.13 -7.81 -6.79
N ASP A 35 0.67 -8.18 -7.78
CA ASP A 35 1.73 -9.20 -7.63
C ASP A 35 3.08 -8.54 -7.87
N ILE A 36 3.78 -8.21 -6.79
CA ILE A 36 4.90 -7.26 -6.77
C ILE A 36 6.00 -7.63 -7.78
N PRO A 37 6.68 -8.78 -7.64
CA PRO A 37 7.79 -9.12 -8.54
C PRO A 37 7.31 -9.55 -9.93
N SER A 38 6.02 -9.89 -10.08
CA SER A 38 5.41 -10.18 -11.39
C SER A 38 4.97 -8.92 -12.13
N LYS A 39 5.05 -7.74 -11.50
CA LYS A 39 4.75 -6.42 -12.08
C LYS A 39 3.29 -6.30 -12.56
N LYS A 40 2.36 -6.91 -11.83
CA LYS A 40 0.94 -6.96 -12.23
C LYS A 40 0.07 -6.21 -11.25
N VAL A 41 -0.81 -5.36 -11.78
CA VAL A 41 -2.03 -4.92 -11.09
C VAL A 41 -3.16 -5.82 -11.55
N CYS A 42 -3.88 -6.41 -10.61
CA CYS A 42 -4.94 -7.36 -10.85
C CYS A 42 -6.28 -6.78 -10.38
N ARG A 43 -7.35 -7.04 -11.13
CA ARG A 43 -8.74 -6.77 -10.73
C ARG A 43 -9.54 -8.05 -10.87
N TRP A 44 -9.99 -8.61 -9.75
CA TRP A 44 -10.83 -9.79 -9.68
C TRP A 44 -12.28 -9.41 -9.40
N ASP A 45 -13.17 -9.74 -10.32
CA ASP A 45 -14.61 -9.56 -10.17
C ASP A 45 -15.18 -10.70 -9.31
N SER A 46 -15.75 -10.35 -8.17
CA SER A 46 -16.27 -11.34 -7.23
C SER A 46 -17.54 -12.04 -7.69
N LEU A 47 -18.25 -11.52 -8.69
CA LEU A 47 -19.46 -12.12 -9.26
C LEU A 47 -19.11 -13.05 -10.42
N SER A 48 -18.41 -12.54 -11.43
CA SER A 48 -18.03 -13.32 -12.62
C SER A 48 -16.85 -14.27 -12.39
N LYS A 49 -16.12 -14.07 -11.28
CA LYS A 49 -14.91 -14.80 -10.89
C LYS A 49 -13.74 -14.62 -11.87
N GLN A 50 -13.85 -13.67 -12.80
CA GLN A 50 -12.80 -13.35 -13.76
C GLN A 50 -11.77 -12.44 -13.13
N VAL A 51 -10.52 -12.59 -13.56
CA VAL A 51 -9.40 -11.74 -13.15
C VAL A 51 -8.75 -11.12 -14.38
N HIS A 52 -8.75 -9.79 -14.40
CA HIS A 52 -8.08 -8.97 -15.40
C HIS A 52 -6.78 -8.42 -14.83
N ARG A 53 -5.79 -8.19 -15.70
CA ARG A 53 -4.44 -7.82 -15.27
C ARG A 53 -3.87 -6.76 -16.20
N VAL A 54 -3.17 -5.80 -15.62
CA VAL A 54 -2.29 -4.88 -16.34
C VAL A 54 -0.86 -5.12 -15.88
N THR A 55 0.06 -5.26 -16.82
CA THR A 55 1.50 -5.45 -16.52
C THR A 55 2.23 -4.14 -16.72
N VAL A 56 3.04 -3.74 -15.74
CA VAL A 56 3.85 -2.51 -15.77
C VAL A 56 5.36 -2.83 -15.88
N ASP A 57 6.19 -1.82 -16.04
CA ASP A 57 7.61 -1.97 -16.38
C ASP A 57 8.54 -2.26 -15.19
N ALA A 58 8.11 -1.93 -13.97
CA ALA A 58 8.83 -2.17 -12.71
C ALA A 58 7.96 -2.88 -11.66
N PRO A 59 8.51 -3.34 -10.51
CA PRO A 59 7.69 -3.87 -9.42
C PRO A 59 6.57 -2.90 -9.04
N VAL A 60 5.34 -3.41 -8.90
CA VAL A 60 4.17 -2.62 -8.49
C VAL A 60 3.71 -3.07 -7.12
N SER A 61 3.74 -2.16 -6.16
CA SER A 61 3.69 -2.53 -4.74
C SER A 61 2.38 -2.18 -4.05
N SER A 62 1.67 -1.18 -4.55
CA SER A 62 0.33 -0.84 -4.09
C SER A 62 -0.54 -0.27 -5.19
N VAL A 63 -1.85 -0.37 -5.02
CA VAL A 63 -2.88 0.18 -5.91
C VAL A 63 -3.99 0.82 -5.07
N ALA A 64 -4.57 1.92 -5.54
CA ALA A 64 -5.73 2.54 -4.93
C ALA A 64 -6.69 3.12 -5.98
N LEU A 65 -7.95 3.30 -5.59
CA LEU A 65 -8.98 3.89 -6.43
C LEU A 65 -8.64 5.37 -6.72
N ARG A 66 -8.95 5.83 -7.94
CA ARG A 66 -8.81 7.24 -8.32
C ARG A 66 -10.19 7.83 -8.57
N GLN A 67 -10.55 8.88 -7.82
CA GLN A 67 -11.90 9.49 -7.88
C GLN A 67 -12.31 9.97 -9.28
N LEU A 68 -11.36 10.43 -10.09
CA LEU A 68 -11.59 10.90 -11.46
C LEU A 68 -11.66 9.78 -12.51
N GLY A 69 -11.62 8.51 -12.08
CA GLY A 69 -11.59 7.34 -12.93
C GLY A 69 -10.21 6.68 -13.01
N GLY A 70 -10.21 5.37 -13.25
CA GLY A 70 -9.02 4.53 -13.23
C GLY A 70 -8.47 4.36 -11.81
N TYR A 71 -7.16 4.14 -11.71
CA TYR A 71 -6.48 3.86 -10.45
C TYR A 71 -5.23 4.71 -10.29
N VAL A 72 -4.68 4.71 -9.09
CA VAL A 72 -3.29 5.11 -8.83
C VAL A 72 -2.51 3.90 -8.32
N ALA A 73 -1.23 3.83 -8.63
CA ALA A 73 -0.37 2.73 -8.21
C ALA A 73 1.06 3.22 -7.95
N THR A 74 1.79 2.48 -7.13
CA THR A 74 3.22 2.70 -6.91
C THR A 74 4.05 1.72 -7.74
N VAL A 75 4.78 2.22 -8.74
CA VAL A 75 5.55 1.42 -9.70
C VAL A 75 7.04 1.80 -9.59
N GLY A 76 7.86 0.90 -9.05
CA GLY A 76 9.23 1.22 -8.64
C GLY A 76 9.22 2.34 -7.59
N THR A 77 9.85 3.47 -7.89
CA THR A 77 9.85 4.70 -7.06
C THR A 77 8.91 5.79 -7.58
N LYS A 78 7.92 5.42 -8.39
CA LYS A 78 7.00 6.35 -9.05
C LYS A 78 5.59 6.18 -8.53
N PHE A 79 4.94 7.30 -8.22
CA PHE A 79 3.48 7.33 -8.18
C PHE A 79 2.98 7.45 -9.62
N CYS A 80 2.04 6.60 -10.00
CA CYS A 80 1.47 6.55 -11.34
C CYS A 80 -0.05 6.61 -11.29
N ALA A 81 -0.67 7.30 -12.24
CA ALA A 81 -2.07 7.08 -12.60
C ALA A 81 -2.13 5.94 -13.61
N LEU A 82 -2.99 4.95 -13.35
CA LEU A 82 -3.21 3.79 -14.21
C LEU A 82 -4.54 3.97 -14.96
N ASP A 83 -4.46 4.03 -16.29
CA ASP A 83 -5.62 3.86 -17.16
C ASP A 83 -5.83 2.37 -17.40
N TRP A 84 -7.00 1.87 -16.99
CA TRP A 84 -7.32 0.45 -17.07
C TRP A 84 -7.67 -0.02 -18.48
N GLU A 85 -8.32 0.85 -19.26
CA GLU A 85 -8.78 0.51 -20.61
C GLU A 85 -7.61 0.56 -21.59
N ASP A 86 -6.79 1.62 -21.50
CA ASP A 86 -5.60 1.79 -22.33
C ASP A 86 -4.40 0.96 -21.84
N GLN A 87 -4.51 0.33 -20.66
CA GLN A 87 -3.46 -0.43 -19.99
C GLN A 87 -2.14 0.35 -19.88
N SER A 88 -2.24 1.64 -19.57
CA SER A 88 -1.12 2.57 -19.55
C SER A 88 -0.95 3.22 -18.19
N ALA A 89 0.31 3.53 -17.83
CA ALA A 89 0.65 4.19 -16.58
C ALA A 89 1.32 5.55 -16.87
N ILE A 90 0.75 6.62 -16.33
CA ILE A 90 1.28 7.98 -16.42
C ILE A 90 1.93 8.34 -15.09
N VAL A 91 3.20 8.75 -15.13
CA VAL A 91 3.94 9.14 -13.92
C VAL A 91 3.39 10.47 -13.39
N LEU A 92 2.99 10.47 -12.11
CA LEU A 92 2.55 11.65 -11.38
C LEU A 92 3.72 12.29 -10.62
N ALA A 93 4.54 11.47 -9.97
CA ALA A 93 5.73 11.91 -9.24
C ALA A 93 6.77 10.78 -9.13
N THR A 94 8.04 11.13 -8.94
CA THR A 94 9.15 10.19 -8.72
C THR A 94 9.95 10.60 -7.49
N ILE A 95 10.13 9.68 -6.55
CA ILE A 95 10.88 9.90 -5.29
C ILE A 95 12.20 9.11 -5.29
N ASP A 96 12.98 9.25 -4.21
CA ASP A 96 14.23 8.50 -3.97
C ASP A 96 15.18 8.45 -5.18
N GLN A 97 15.27 9.55 -5.96
CA GLN A 97 16.10 9.60 -7.18
C GLN A 97 17.61 9.48 -6.89
N ASP A 98 18.01 9.76 -5.65
CA ASP A 98 19.36 9.58 -5.12
C ASP A 98 19.66 8.14 -4.68
N LYS A 99 18.63 7.27 -4.56
CA LYS A 99 18.75 5.88 -4.13
C LYS A 99 18.77 4.95 -5.34
N LYS A 100 19.84 4.16 -5.46
CA LYS A 100 20.06 3.30 -6.64
C LYS A 100 19.14 2.08 -6.72
N ASN A 101 18.62 1.62 -5.60
CA ASN A 101 17.96 0.32 -5.48
C ASN A 101 16.75 0.35 -4.55
N ASN A 102 16.03 1.48 -4.50
CA ASN A 102 14.79 1.58 -3.74
C ASN A 102 13.58 1.25 -4.60
N ARG A 103 12.50 0.82 -3.93
CA ARG A 103 11.14 0.75 -4.48
C ARG A 103 10.14 1.16 -3.40
N PHE A 104 8.95 1.55 -3.82
CA PHE A 104 7.80 1.56 -2.92
C PHE A 104 7.46 0.15 -2.42
N ASN A 105 6.81 0.09 -1.27
CA ASN A 105 6.20 -1.11 -0.74
C ASN A 105 4.70 -0.87 -0.48
N ASP A 106 4.22 -0.83 0.76
CA ASP A 106 2.79 -0.63 0.99
C ASP A 106 2.35 0.84 0.84
N GLY A 107 1.07 1.04 0.52
CA GLY A 107 0.46 2.34 0.33
C GLY A 107 -1.06 2.31 0.38
N LYS A 108 -1.66 3.39 0.88
CA LYS A 108 -3.10 3.56 1.06
C LYS A 108 -3.48 5.04 0.93
N VAL A 109 -4.70 5.29 0.45
CA VAL A 109 -5.26 6.65 0.38
C VAL A 109 -5.88 7.03 1.72
N ASP A 110 -5.54 8.21 2.22
CA ASP A 110 -6.07 8.76 3.48
C ASP A 110 -7.55 9.19 3.34
N PRO A 111 -8.24 9.51 4.45
CA PRO A 111 -9.64 9.96 4.40
C PRO A 111 -9.87 11.30 3.68
N ALA A 112 -8.82 12.05 3.32
CA ALA A 112 -8.87 13.29 2.55
C ALA A 112 -8.50 13.10 1.06
N GLY A 113 -8.23 11.86 0.61
CA GLY A 113 -7.90 11.55 -0.77
C GLY A 113 -6.43 11.71 -1.14
N ARG A 114 -5.51 11.75 -0.16
CA ARG A 114 -4.05 11.79 -0.40
C ARG A 114 -3.46 10.40 -0.37
N TYR A 115 -2.53 10.09 -1.27
CA TYR A 115 -1.98 8.74 -1.39
C TYR A 115 -0.67 8.60 -0.61
N PHE A 116 -0.73 7.97 0.57
CA PHE A 116 0.44 7.64 1.36
C PHE A 116 1.06 6.35 0.84
N ALA A 117 2.37 6.34 0.69
CA ALA A 117 3.14 5.14 0.39
C ALA A 117 4.59 5.34 0.85
N GLY A 118 5.22 4.29 1.36
CA GLY A 118 6.62 4.37 1.77
C GLY A 118 7.51 3.40 1.02
N THR A 119 8.80 3.66 1.11
CA THR A 119 9.84 2.96 0.35
C THR A 119 10.65 2.02 1.21
N MET A 120 11.45 1.21 0.52
CA MET A 120 12.45 0.31 1.08
C MET A 120 13.56 0.09 0.04
N ALA A 121 14.73 -0.35 0.48
CA ALA A 121 15.69 -0.94 -0.44
C ALA A 121 15.15 -2.29 -0.96
N GLU A 122 15.45 -2.63 -2.21
CA GLU A 122 15.11 -3.95 -2.74
C GLU A 122 15.84 -5.07 -1.98
N GLU A 123 15.09 -6.13 -1.71
CA GLU A 123 15.54 -7.30 -0.97
C GLU A 123 16.34 -8.25 -1.86
N THR A 124 17.40 -8.83 -1.30
CA THR A 124 18.13 -9.96 -1.90
C THR A 124 17.53 -11.31 -1.51
N ALA A 125 16.88 -11.33 -0.34
CA ALA A 125 16.05 -12.40 0.20
C ALA A 125 15.04 -11.78 1.18
N PRO A 126 13.93 -12.45 1.54
CA PRO A 126 12.94 -11.90 2.46
C PRO A 126 13.56 -11.40 3.77
N GLY A 127 13.38 -10.12 4.08
CA GLY A 127 13.95 -9.44 5.25
C GLY A 127 15.44 -9.08 5.14
N VAL A 128 16.09 -9.31 4.00
CA VAL A 128 17.53 -9.06 3.77
C VAL A 128 17.72 -7.96 2.73
N LEU A 129 17.91 -6.74 3.22
CA LEU A 129 18.11 -5.52 2.45
C LEU A 129 19.12 -4.58 3.13
N GLU A 130 19.52 -3.51 2.44
CA GLU A 130 20.22 -2.39 3.06
C GLU A 130 19.26 -1.64 4.00
N ARG A 131 19.63 -1.56 5.28
CA ARG A 131 18.78 -1.02 6.35
C ARG A 131 18.56 0.49 6.23
N HIS A 132 17.42 0.96 6.73
CA HIS A 132 17.06 2.37 6.88
C HIS A 132 17.14 3.21 5.59
N GLN A 133 16.95 2.57 4.42
CA GLN A 133 16.99 3.25 3.12
C GLN A 133 15.65 3.86 2.72
N GLY A 134 14.56 3.43 3.36
CA GLY A 134 13.20 3.83 3.06
C GLY A 134 12.81 5.16 3.68
N SER A 135 11.65 5.65 3.25
CA SER A 135 11.00 6.86 3.77
C SER A 135 9.50 6.77 3.53
N LEU A 136 8.71 7.45 4.36
CA LEU A 136 7.27 7.58 4.14
C LEU A 136 6.96 8.86 3.34
N TYR A 137 6.16 8.72 2.28
CA TYR A 137 5.75 9.79 1.40
C TYR A 137 4.22 9.90 1.33
N CYS A 138 3.74 11.06 0.91
CA CYS A 138 2.35 11.26 0.53
C CYS A 138 2.25 12.11 -0.73
N LEU A 139 1.50 11.61 -1.71
CA LEU A 139 1.10 12.34 -2.91
C LEU A 139 -0.23 13.06 -2.64
N PHE A 140 -0.21 14.38 -2.77
CA PHE A 140 -1.36 15.24 -2.61
C PHE A 140 -2.16 15.38 -3.93
N PRO A 141 -3.42 15.89 -3.87
CA PRO A 141 -4.29 15.98 -5.05
C PRO A 141 -3.78 16.86 -6.20
N ASP A 142 -2.92 17.84 -5.92
CA ASP A 142 -2.23 18.70 -6.89
C ASP A 142 -0.92 18.08 -7.41
N HIS A 143 -0.67 16.82 -7.08
CA HIS A 143 0.50 16.01 -7.41
C HIS A 143 1.81 16.45 -6.74
N HIS A 144 1.78 17.34 -5.74
CA HIS A 144 2.97 17.53 -4.90
C HIS A 144 3.20 16.31 -4.00
N VAL A 145 4.45 16.05 -3.66
CA VAL A 145 4.82 14.95 -2.75
C VAL A 145 5.48 15.54 -1.51
N GLU A 146 4.97 15.17 -0.34
CA GLU A 146 5.59 15.44 0.95
C GLU A 146 6.31 14.18 1.46
N LYS A 147 7.49 14.38 2.06
CA LYS A 147 8.22 13.34 2.79
C LYS A 147 7.99 13.58 4.28
N TYR A 148 7.48 12.59 5.00
CA TYR A 148 7.23 12.73 6.44
C TYR A 148 8.46 12.41 7.28
N PHE A 149 9.08 11.26 7.03
CA PHE A 149 10.28 10.82 7.74
C PHE A 149 11.08 9.82 6.90
N ASP A 150 12.34 9.62 7.28
CA ASP A 150 13.27 8.67 6.70
C ASP A 150 13.67 7.58 7.71
N GLN A 151 14.75 6.86 7.41
CA GLN A 151 15.26 5.76 8.23
C GLN A 151 14.30 4.56 8.37
N VAL A 152 13.43 4.34 7.39
CA VAL A 152 12.54 3.18 7.32
C VAL A 152 13.27 1.99 6.72
N ASP A 153 13.07 0.79 7.25
CA ASP A 153 13.55 -0.43 6.60
C ASP A 153 12.58 -0.94 5.54
N ILE A 154 11.37 -1.34 5.96
CA ILE A 154 10.33 -1.90 5.10
C ILE A 154 9.01 -1.20 5.43
N SER A 155 8.69 -0.15 4.69
CA SER A 155 7.39 0.53 4.84
C SER A 155 6.24 -0.44 4.57
N ASN A 156 5.36 -0.65 5.54
CA ASN A 156 4.30 -1.64 5.45
C ASN A 156 2.97 -1.06 5.96
N GLY A 157 2.09 -1.93 6.43
CA GLY A 157 0.71 -1.65 6.83
C GLY A 157 0.50 -0.28 7.47
N LEU A 158 -0.49 0.43 6.93
CA LEU A 158 -0.88 1.77 7.34
C LEU A 158 -2.40 1.94 7.32
N ASP A 159 -2.92 2.70 8.27
CA ASP A 159 -4.34 3.05 8.32
C ASP A 159 -4.62 4.27 9.20
N TRP A 160 -5.86 4.73 9.21
CA TRP A 160 -6.32 5.85 10.03
C TRP A 160 -7.44 5.43 10.97
N SER A 161 -7.44 6.02 12.16
CA SER A 161 -8.59 5.93 13.08
C SER A 161 -9.87 6.47 12.45
N LEU A 162 -11.01 5.94 12.88
CA LEU A 162 -12.34 6.33 12.38
C LEU A 162 -12.71 7.80 12.68
N ASP A 163 -12.11 8.42 13.69
CA ASP A 163 -12.31 9.84 13.98
C ASP A 163 -11.29 10.76 13.27
N HIS A 164 -10.46 10.18 12.40
CA HIS A 164 -9.46 10.83 11.56
C HIS A 164 -8.42 11.65 12.33
N LYS A 165 -8.05 11.22 13.55
CA LYS A 165 -7.05 11.91 14.37
C LYS A 165 -5.76 11.12 14.62
N ILE A 166 -5.77 9.84 14.29
CA ILE A 166 -4.63 8.95 14.48
C ILE A 166 -4.30 8.29 13.14
N PHE A 167 -3.02 8.34 12.78
CA PHE A 167 -2.41 7.54 11.73
C PHE A 167 -1.62 6.39 12.36
N TYR A 168 -1.87 5.17 11.88
CA TYR A 168 -1.16 3.96 12.26
C TYR A 168 -0.19 3.56 11.16
N TYR A 169 1.01 3.12 11.54
CA TYR A 169 2.06 2.79 10.59
C TYR A 169 2.91 1.63 11.10
N ILE A 170 3.43 0.84 10.17
CA ILE A 170 4.33 -0.28 10.43
C ILE A 170 5.56 -0.14 9.55
N ASP A 171 6.73 -0.08 10.19
CA ASP A 171 7.97 -0.53 9.58
C ASP A 171 8.18 -1.99 9.96
N SER A 172 8.16 -2.93 9.01
CA SER A 172 8.12 -4.37 9.33
C SER A 172 9.25 -4.82 10.26
N LEU A 173 10.44 -4.22 10.15
CA LEU A 173 11.60 -4.65 10.92
C LEU A 173 11.77 -3.89 12.25
N SER A 174 10.87 -2.95 12.54
CA SER A 174 10.69 -2.39 13.90
C SER A 174 9.97 -3.36 14.84
N TYR A 175 9.20 -4.32 14.28
CA TYR A 175 8.31 -5.22 15.01
C TYR A 175 7.30 -4.48 15.91
N SER A 176 6.92 -3.26 15.55
CA SER A 176 5.89 -2.48 16.22
C SER A 176 4.80 -1.99 15.27
N VAL A 177 3.62 -1.74 15.85
CA VAL A 177 2.63 -0.84 15.25
C VAL A 177 2.74 0.48 15.97
N ASP A 178 3.05 1.52 15.21
CA ASP A 178 3.24 2.87 15.68
C ASP A 178 1.98 3.70 15.44
N ALA A 179 1.75 4.70 16.28
CA ALA A 179 0.65 5.64 16.13
C ALA A 179 1.11 7.10 16.24
N PHE A 180 0.56 7.94 15.38
CA PHE A 180 0.85 9.37 15.28
C PHE A 180 -0.44 10.17 15.34
N ASP A 181 -0.42 11.33 16.00
CA ASP A 181 -1.47 12.32 15.80
C ASP A 181 -1.51 12.71 14.31
N TYR A 182 -2.70 12.78 13.73
CA TYR A 182 -2.93 13.07 12.32
C TYR A 182 -3.92 14.23 12.17
N ASP A 183 -3.51 15.26 11.43
CA ASP A 183 -4.38 16.38 11.06
C ASP A 183 -5.01 16.11 9.70
N LEU A 184 -6.33 15.87 9.67
CA LEU A 184 -7.06 15.60 8.43
C LEU A 184 -6.95 16.74 7.40
N HIS A 185 -6.95 17.99 7.86
CA HIS A 185 -6.97 19.15 6.97
C HIS A 185 -5.63 19.38 6.28
N THR A 186 -4.52 19.13 6.97
CA THR A 186 -3.18 19.36 6.41
C THR A 186 -2.47 18.09 5.97
N GLY A 187 -2.90 16.92 6.44
CA GLY A 187 -2.23 15.63 6.23
C GLY A 187 -1.06 15.40 7.18
N LYS A 188 -0.77 16.36 8.07
CA LYS A 188 0.43 16.30 8.91
C LYS A 188 0.30 15.22 9.95
N ILE A 189 1.37 14.46 10.13
CA ILE A 189 1.54 13.58 11.28
C ILE A 189 2.43 14.27 12.30
N CYS A 190 2.02 14.26 13.56
CA CYS A 190 2.71 14.87 14.69
C CYS A 190 3.14 13.79 15.71
N THR A 191 3.43 14.19 16.94
CA THR A 191 4.17 13.42 17.94
C THR A 191 3.72 11.97 18.09
N TYR A 192 4.73 11.10 18.14
CA TYR A 192 4.65 9.65 18.34
C TYR A 192 4.23 9.31 19.78
N PHE A 193 3.15 8.54 19.98
CA PHE A 193 2.65 8.28 21.35
C PHE A 193 2.25 6.84 21.69
N PHE A 194 2.26 5.88 20.76
CA PHE A 194 1.86 4.51 21.11
C PHE A 194 2.61 3.44 20.34
N ILE A 195 3.17 2.48 21.07
CA ILE A 195 3.90 1.32 20.56
C ILE A 195 3.19 0.05 21.01
N ILE A 196 2.63 -0.71 20.08
CA ILE A 196 2.33 -2.13 20.34
C ILE A 196 3.50 -2.94 19.80
N PHE A 197 4.21 -3.66 20.67
CA PHE A 197 5.20 -4.65 20.24
C PHE A 197 4.49 -5.92 19.80
N LEU A 198 4.71 -6.34 18.56
CA LEU A 198 4.27 -7.64 18.08
C LEU A 198 5.34 -8.67 18.49
N ASN A 199 5.02 -9.48 19.50
CA ASN A 199 5.91 -10.57 19.91
C ASN A 199 6.10 -11.55 18.73
N THR A 200 7.31 -12.10 18.57
CA THR A 200 7.81 -12.78 17.35
C THR A 200 7.12 -14.10 16.97
N ALA A 201 5.92 -14.37 17.47
CA ALA A 201 5.20 -15.63 17.30
C ALA A 201 3.88 -15.43 16.55
N HIS A 202 3.94 -15.11 15.26
CA HIS A 202 2.82 -15.01 14.30
C HIS A 202 2.22 -13.60 14.13
N ILE A 203 2.55 -12.96 13.00
CA ILE A 203 1.94 -11.71 12.54
C ILE A 203 0.97 -12.06 11.41
N PHE A 204 -0.32 -11.79 11.62
CA PHE A 204 -1.32 -11.65 10.57
C PHE A 204 -1.59 -10.15 10.40
N SER A 205 -1.52 -9.64 9.17
CA SER A 205 -2.06 -8.32 8.82
C SER A 205 -3.58 -8.38 8.96
N TYR A 206 -4.15 -7.55 9.83
CA TYR A 206 -5.59 -7.36 9.94
C TYR A 206 -5.97 -6.10 9.17
N VAL A 207 -6.76 -6.27 8.13
CA VAL A 207 -7.54 -5.18 7.53
C VAL A 207 -8.82 -5.09 8.36
N TYR A 208 -9.05 -3.95 9.03
CA TYR A 208 -10.33 -3.70 9.70
C TYR A 208 -11.40 -3.35 8.65
N HIS A 209 -12.58 -3.95 8.80
CA HIS A 209 -13.77 -3.74 7.99
C HIS A 209 -14.48 -2.43 8.32
#